data_AF-A0A4Y2CEY2-F1
#
_entry.id   AF-A0A4Y2CEY2-F1
#
_cell.length_a   1.000
_cell.length_b   1.000
_cell.length_c   1.000
_cell.angle_alpha   90.00
_cell.angle_beta   90.00
_cell.angle_gamma   90.00
#
_symmetry.space_group_name_H-M   'P 1'
#
loop_
_entity.id
_entity.type
_entity.pdbx_description
1 polymer ?
#
loop_
_entity_poly.entity_id
_entity_poly.type
_entity_poly.pdbx_seq_one_letter_code
_entity_poly.pdbx_strand_id
1 'polypeptide(L)'
;MESCKLIHFKNLKQYRDETNATIDTNYFNIALKNMKDEFAERFEKFKTNKSTLAFIVNPFNTDTNEINIEPFGIDAGSLQMQLLDLKTKDLWCGKFTELKSKLEELEVQKCMHIAQHKWTVLKEIPRVEALIFGAWNSLPECYSEVKNLAYGVLTIFGSTYSCEQAFS
;
A
#
# COMPACT_ATOMS: atom_id res chain seq x y z
N MET A 1 2.37 21.62 -19.50
CA MET A 1 1.53 21.07 -20.58
C MET A 1 1.86 21.84 -21.85
N GLU A 2 2.68 21.30 -22.75
CA GLU A 2 3.23 22.07 -23.89
C GLU A 2 2.23 22.33 -25.03
N SER A 3 1.01 21.79 -24.95
CA SER A 3 -0.04 22.13 -25.91
C SER A 3 -1.29 22.63 -25.20
N CYS A 4 -1.71 23.86 -25.48
CA CYS A 4 -2.97 24.48 -25.04
C CYS A 4 -4.22 23.77 -25.61
N LYS A 5 -4.12 22.50 -26.03
CA LYS A 5 -5.13 21.80 -26.82
C LYS A 5 -6.21 21.11 -25.96
N LEU A 6 -6.09 21.14 -24.62
CA LEU A 6 -7.06 20.59 -23.64
C LEU A 6 -7.53 19.15 -23.95
N ILE A 7 -6.72 18.36 -24.65
CA ILE A 7 -7.09 17.03 -25.18
C ILE A 7 -7.49 16.02 -24.10
N HIS A 8 -6.97 16.16 -22.88
CA HIS A 8 -7.25 15.30 -21.74
C HIS A 8 -8.30 15.88 -20.77
N PHE A 9 -8.79 17.09 -21.02
CA PHE A 9 -9.72 17.80 -20.14
C PHE A 9 -11.06 18.02 -20.86
N LYS A 10 -11.81 16.93 -21.05
CA LYS A 10 -13.02 16.88 -21.88
C LYS A 10 -14.06 17.95 -21.50
N ASN A 11 -14.28 18.14 -20.21
CA ASN A 11 -15.26 19.12 -19.69
C ASN A 11 -14.79 20.58 -19.89
N LEU A 12 -13.51 20.87 -19.64
CA LEU A 12 -12.93 22.21 -19.87
C LEU A 12 -12.93 22.57 -21.36
N LYS A 13 -12.63 21.58 -22.22
CA LYS A 13 -12.71 21.75 -23.68
C LYS A 13 -14.15 22.10 -24.11
N GLN A 14 -15.13 21.33 -23.63
CA GLN A 14 -16.54 21.57 -23.91
C GLN A 14 -17.00 22.96 -23.45
N TYR A 15 -16.67 23.36 -22.22
CA TYR A 15 -17.02 24.67 -21.67
C TYR A 15 -16.47 25.82 -22.53
N ARG A 16 -15.19 25.74 -22.94
CA ARG A 16 -14.58 26.72 -23.85
C ARG A 16 -15.30 26.79 -25.19
N ASP A 17 -15.58 25.62 -25.78
CA ASP A 17 -16.19 25.53 -27.11
C ASP A 17 -17.66 26.02 -27.10
N GLU A 18 -18.38 25.88 -25.97
CA GLU A 18 -19.77 26.35 -25.79
C GLU A 18 -19.88 27.84 -25.43
N THR A 19 -18.94 28.37 -24.64
CA THR A 19 -19.04 29.72 -24.05
C THR A 19 -18.08 30.74 -24.65
N ASN A 20 -17.13 30.31 -25.50
CA ASN A 20 -15.98 31.11 -25.95
C ASN A 20 -15.16 31.73 -24.80
N ALA A 21 -15.27 31.19 -23.57
CA ALA A 21 -14.53 31.69 -22.43
C ALA A 21 -13.02 31.51 -22.62
N THR A 22 -12.25 32.52 -22.20
CA THR A 22 -10.79 32.42 -22.16
C THR A 22 -10.40 31.58 -20.94
N ILE A 23 -9.74 30.44 -21.18
CA ILE A 23 -9.23 29.58 -20.10
C ILE A 23 -7.82 30.04 -19.74
N ASP A 24 -7.60 30.37 -18.47
CA ASP A 24 -6.26 30.62 -17.93
C ASP A 24 -5.47 29.30 -17.84
N THR A 25 -4.82 28.94 -18.94
CA THR A 25 -3.98 27.74 -19.01
C THR A 25 -2.75 27.83 -18.11
N ASN A 26 -2.32 29.03 -17.70
CA ASN A 26 -1.17 29.21 -16.82
C ASN A 26 -1.52 28.76 -15.40
N TYR A 27 -2.70 29.14 -14.90
CA TYR A 27 -3.23 28.65 -13.62
C TYR A 27 -3.25 27.11 -13.57
N PHE A 28 -3.84 26.45 -14.58
CA PHE A 28 -3.89 24.99 -14.62
C PHE A 28 -2.50 24.35 -14.71
N ASN A 29 -1.57 24.95 -15.46
CA ASN A 29 -0.18 24.45 -15.52
C ASN A 29 0.50 24.52 -14.14
N ILE A 30 0.31 25.61 -13.40
CA ILE A 30 0.85 25.76 -12.04
C ILE A 30 0.18 24.76 -11.10
N ALA A 31 -1.15 24.67 -11.11
CA ALA A 31 -1.90 23.77 -10.24
C ALA A 31 -1.52 22.29 -10.49
N LEU A 32 -1.43 21.86 -11.75
CA LEU A 32 -1.00 20.51 -12.11
C LEU A 32 0.46 20.23 -11.74
N LYS A 33 1.33 21.23 -11.89
CA LYS A 33 2.73 21.12 -11.47
C LYS A 33 2.82 20.94 -9.96
N ASN A 34 2.14 21.79 -9.19
CA ASN A 34 2.10 21.69 -7.74
C ASN A 34 1.51 20.33 -7.30
N MET A 35 0.42 19.89 -7.91
CA MET A 35 -0.18 18.57 -7.62
C MET A 35 0.82 17.43 -7.90
N LYS A 36 1.54 17.50 -9.02
CA LYS A 36 2.58 16.52 -9.36
C LYS A 36 3.71 16.53 -8.34
N ASP A 37 4.19 17.72 -7.97
CA ASP A 37 5.32 17.89 -7.05
C ASP A 37 4.93 17.43 -5.64
N GLU A 38 3.74 17.80 -5.15
CA GLU A 38 3.18 17.32 -3.88
C GLU A 38 2.96 15.80 -3.87
N PHE A 39 2.45 15.23 -4.97
CA PHE A 39 2.28 13.79 -5.09
C PHE A 39 3.65 13.08 -5.06
N ALA A 40 4.64 13.61 -5.78
CA ALA A 40 5.99 13.06 -5.79
C ALA A 40 6.63 13.11 -4.38
N GLU A 41 6.50 14.24 -3.68
CA GLU A 41 7.00 14.38 -2.30
C GLU A 41 6.35 13.38 -1.35
N ARG A 42 5.02 13.19 -1.43
CA ARG A 42 4.31 12.17 -0.65
C ARG A 42 4.76 10.75 -1.02
N PHE A 43 5.04 10.49 -2.30
CA PHE A 43 5.55 9.19 -2.75
C PHE A 43 6.97 8.90 -2.22
N GLU A 44 7.84 9.91 -2.12
CA GLU A 44 9.14 9.75 -1.47
C GLU A 44 9.00 9.39 0.02
N LYS A 45 8.00 9.93 0.73
CA LYS A 45 7.67 9.51 2.11
C LYS A 45 7.19 8.06 2.22
N PHE A 46 6.67 7.46 1.15
CA PHE A 46 6.42 6.01 1.15
C PHE A 46 7.71 5.20 1.05
N LYS A 47 8.72 5.69 0.34
CA LYS A 47 10.03 5.01 0.28
C LYS A 47 10.72 4.96 1.63
N THR A 48 10.55 5.99 2.46
CA THR A 48 11.10 6.00 3.84
C THR A 48 10.39 4.99 4.75
N ASN A 49 9.19 4.53 4.40
CA ASN A 49 8.45 3.49 5.12
C ASN A 49 8.61 2.10 4.47
N LYS A 50 9.54 1.91 3.53
CA LYS A 50 9.75 0.65 2.82
C LYS A 50 9.92 -0.53 3.78
N SER A 51 10.76 -0.38 4.81
CA SER A 51 11.03 -1.43 5.79
C SER A 51 9.78 -1.74 6.63
N THR A 52 9.04 -0.72 7.05
CA THR A 52 7.72 -0.86 7.71
C THR A 52 6.70 -1.60 6.84
N LEU A 53 6.64 -1.35 5.54
CA LEU A 53 5.74 -2.06 4.62
C LEU A 53 6.19 -3.51 4.39
N ALA A 54 7.50 -3.72 4.22
CA ALA A 54 8.08 -5.06 4.04
C ALA A 54 7.87 -5.96 5.26
N PHE A 55 7.77 -5.38 6.46
CA PHE A 55 7.49 -6.09 7.70
C PHE A 55 6.23 -6.98 7.62
N ILE A 56 5.18 -6.53 6.91
CA ILE A 56 3.91 -7.26 6.80
C ILE A 56 4.06 -8.66 6.18
N VAL A 57 5.00 -8.80 5.24
CA VAL A 57 5.20 -10.05 4.48
C VAL A 57 6.49 -10.76 4.87
N ASN A 58 7.39 -10.07 5.59
CA ASN A 58 8.73 -10.56 5.87
C ASN A 58 9.25 -10.08 7.25
N PRO A 59 8.51 -10.32 8.34
CA PRO A 59 8.77 -9.67 9.64
C PRO A 59 10.12 -10.00 10.27
N PHE A 60 10.74 -11.11 9.85
CA PHE A 60 12.00 -11.58 10.44
C PHE A 60 13.26 -11.03 9.76
N ASN A 61 13.15 -10.60 8.51
CA ASN A 61 14.28 -10.08 7.73
C ASN A 61 14.30 -8.55 7.62
N THR A 62 13.29 -7.88 8.16
CA THR A 62 13.27 -6.41 8.24
C THR A 62 14.19 -5.96 9.38
N ASP A 63 15.05 -4.97 9.12
CA ASP A 63 15.82 -4.31 10.17
C ASP A 63 14.87 -3.53 11.07
N THR A 64 14.81 -3.90 12.35
CA THR A 64 13.96 -3.27 13.35
C THR A 64 14.29 -1.80 13.57
N ASN A 65 15.51 -1.36 13.26
CA ASN A 65 15.91 0.05 13.35
C ASN A 65 15.35 0.91 12.22
N GLU A 66 14.98 0.28 11.10
CA GLU A 66 14.40 0.96 9.93
C GLU A 66 12.86 0.94 9.94
N ILE A 67 12.25 0.23 10.90
CA ILE A 67 10.80 0.22 11.04
C ILE A 67 10.37 1.52 11.70
N ASN A 68 9.62 2.33 10.95
CA ASN A 68 8.93 3.49 11.49
C ASN A 68 7.73 3.06 12.34
N ILE A 69 7.88 3.14 13.66
CA ILE A 69 6.87 2.73 14.65
C ILE A 69 6.12 3.92 15.29
N GLU A 70 6.64 5.14 15.14
CA GLU A 70 6.09 6.36 15.76
C GLU A 70 4.61 6.59 15.44
N PRO A 71 4.14 6.44 14.18
CA PRO A 71 2.73 6.69 13.84
C PRO A 71 1.74 5.75 14.53
N PHE A 72 2.21 4.64 15.08
CA PHE A 72 1.39 3.56 15.62
C PHE A 72 1.40 3.49 17.15
N GLY A 73 2.17 4.35 17.83
CA GLY A 73 2.24 4.38 19.29
C GLY A 73 2.81 3.10 19.92
N ILE A 74 3.69 2.41 19.18
CA ILE A 74 4.28 1.12 19.58
C ILE A 74 5.49 1.34 20.49
N ASP A 75 5.60 0.54 21.55
CA ASP A 75 6.79 0.54 22.41
C ASP A 75 7.96 -0.19 21.74
N ALA A 76 9.06 0.53 21.51
CA ALA A 76 10.22 -0.01 20.80
C ALA A 76 10.88 -1.20 21.53
N GLY A 77 10.99 -1.13 22.86
CA GLY A 77 11.63 -2.17 23.66
C GLY A 77 10.82 -3.47 23.66
N SER A 78 9.52 -3.36 23.88
CA SER A 78 8.57 -4.47 23.84
C SER A 78 8.49 -5.08 22.45
N LEU A 79 8.43 -4.26 21.39
CA LEU A 79 8.47 -4.75 20.00
C LEU A 79 9.74 -5.57 19.73
N GLN A 80 10.92 -5.05 20.10
CA GLN A 80 12.19 -5.76 19.91
C GLN A 80 12.21 -7.10 20.66
N MET A 81 11.79 -7.11 21.93
CA MET A 81 11.73 -8.33 22.74
C MET A 81 10.77 -9.36 22.16
N GLN A 82 9.57 -8.93 21.74
CA GLN A 82 8.57 -9.79 21.12
C GLN A 82 9.09 -10.36 19.79
N LEU A 83 9.75 -9.56 18.94
CA LEU A 83 10.33 -10.02 17.68
C LEU A 83 11.48 -11.01 17.89
N LEU A 84 12.32 -10.79 18.90
CA LEU A 84 13.39 -11.73 19.26
C LEU A 84 12.81 -13.07 19.70
N ASP A 85 11.84 -13.09 20.62
CA ASP A 85 11.20 -14.34 21.02
C ASP A 85 10.49 -15.02 19.83
N LEU A 86 9.75 -14.25 19.02
CA LEU A 86 9.05 -14.77 17.85
C LEU A 86 9.99 -15.43 16.84
N LYS A 87 11.17 -14.82 16.59
CA LYS A 87 12.23 -15.39 15.73
C LYS A 87 12.77 -16.74 16.21
N THR A 88 12.70 -17.02 17.51
CA THR A 88 13.14 -18.31 18.07
C THR A 88 12.09 -19.42 17.95
N LYS A 89 10.86 -19.09 17.55
CA LYS A 89 9.78 -20.08 17.41
C LYS A 89 9.71 -20.57 15.96
N ASP A 90 10.16 -21.79 15.72
CA ASP A 90 10.11 -22.43 14.40
C ASP A 90 8.70 -22.43 13.79
N LEU A 91 7.68 -22.57 14.63
CA LEU A 91 6.28 -22.51 14.19
C LEU A 91 5.96 -21.19 13.46
N TRP A 92 6.35 -20.06 14.05
CA TRP A 92 6.04 -18.74 13.49
C TRP A 92 6.94 -18.41 12.31
N CYS A 93 8.23 -18.77 12.38
CA CYS A 93 9.16 -18.69 11.26
C CYS A 93 8.64 -19.46 10.04
N GLY A 94 8.21 -20.71 10.23
CA GLY A 94 7.61 -21.53 9.19
C GLY A 94 6.34 -20.90 8.61
N LYS A 95 5.44 -20.42 9.47
CA LYS A 95 4.16 -19.84 9.05
C LYS A 95 4.31 -18.59 8.19
N PHE A 96 5.18 -17.65 8.58
CA PHE A 96 5.42 -16.43 7.78
C PHE A 96 6.25 -16.70 6.53
N THR A 97 7.13 -17.71 6.56
CA THR A 97 7.83 -18.17 5.34
C THR A 97 6.84 -18.76 4.33
N GLU A 98 5.92 -19.61 4.79
CA GLU A 98 4.85 -20.17 3.96
C GLU A 98 3.92 -19.08 3.41
N LEU A 99 3.53 -18.10 4.25
CA LEU A 99 2.77 -16.94 3.80
C LEU A 99 3.49 -16.24 2.64
N LYS A 100 4.76 -15.89 2.82
CA LYS A 100 5.55 -15.19 1.81
C LYS A 100 5.59 -15.96 0.48
N SER A 101 5.89 -17.26 0.52
CA SER A 101 5.92 -18.10 -0.68
C SER A 101 4.55 -18.17 -1.38
N LYS A 102 3.45 -18.27 -0.62
CA LYS A 102 2.10 -18.24 -1.19
C LYS A 102 1.79 -16.91 -1.87
N LEU A 103 2.21 -15.78 -1.27
CA LEU A 103 2.01 -14.47 -1.88
C LEU A 103 2.76 -14.33 -3.21
N GLU A 104 4.02 -14.79 -3.25
CA GLU A 104 4.83 -14.81 -4.47
C GLU A 104 4.20 -15.70 -5.56
N GLU A 105 3.72 -16.90 -5.18
CA GLU A 105 3.05 -17.81 -6.11
C GLU A 105 1.76 -17.20 -6.68
N LEU A 106 0.93 -16.58 -5.85
CA LEU A 106 -0.30 -15.94 -6.29
C LEU A 106 -0.04 -14.79 -7.26
N GLU A 107 1.02 -14.02 -7.06
CA GLU A 107 1.39 -12.94 -7.96
C GLU A 107 1.82 -13.47 -9.33
N VAL A 108 2.60 -14.56 -9.35
CA VAL A 108 2.98 -15.26 -10.59
C VAL A 108 1.75 -15.79 -11.31
N GLN A 109 0.83 -16.44 -10.60
CA GLN A 109 -0.42 -16.96 -11.17
C GLN A 109 -1.29 -15.84 -11.75
N LYS A 110 -1.45 -14.72 -11.03
CA LYS A 110 -2.18 -13.53 -11.53
C LYS A 110 -1.58 -13.03 -12.83
N CYS A 111 -0.27 -12.87 -12.89
CA CYS A 111 0.43 -12.42 -14.10
C CYS A 111 0.19 -13.38 -15.28
N MET A 112 0.30 -14.69 -15.07
CA MET A 112 0.02 -15.70 -16.09
C MET A 112 -1.42 -15.64 -16.60
N HIS A 113 -2.41 -15.50 -15.71
CA HIS A 113 -3.81 -15.44 -16.09
C HIS A 113 -4.18 -14.15 -16.82
N ILE A 114 -3.60 -13.01 -16.45
CA ILE A 114 -3.74 -11.73 -17.17
C ILE A 114 -3.19 -11.87 -18.59
N ALA A 115 -1.99 -12.43 -18.74
CA ALA A 115 -1.37 -12.66 -20.05
C ALA A 115 -2.19 -13.62 -20.94
N GLN A 116 -2.93 -14.55 -20.34
CA GLN A 116 -3.82 -15.49 -21.03
C GLN A 116 -5.26 -14.99 -21.18
N HIS A 117 -5.57 -13.75 -20.76
CA HIS A 117 -6.93 -13.18 -20.73
C HIS A 117 -7.98 -14.04 -20.01
N LYS A 118 -7.56 -14.82 -19.01
CA LYS A 118 -8.43 -15.71 -18.23
C LYS A 118 -9.10 -14.98 -17.05
N TRP A 119 -9.98 -14.03 -17.36
CA TRP A 119 -10.61 -13.16 -16.37
C TRP A 119 -11.53 -13.88 -15.37
N THR A 120 -12.13 -15.01 -15.74
CA THR A 120 -12.98 -15.80 -14.83
C THR A 120 -12.14 -16.48 -13.75
N VAL A 121 -11.02 -17.10 -14.12
CA VAL A 121 -10.08 -17.75 -13.19
C VAL A 121 -9.42 -16.72 -12.27
N LEU A 122 -9.11 -15.52 -12.78
CA LEU A 122 -8.55 -14.44 -11.96
C LEU A 122 -9.44 -14.05 -10.77
N LYS A 123 -10.78 -14.17 -10.91
CA LYS A 123 -11.74 -13.87 -9.83
C LYS A 123 -11.77 -14.94 -8.73
N GLU A 124 -11.33 -16.15 -9.04
CA GLU A 124 -11.30 -17.28 -8.11
C GLU A 124 -10.00 -17.32 -7.29
N ILE A 125 -8.98 -16.56 -7.70
CA ILE A 125 -7.70 -16.48 -6.98
C ILE A 125 -7.94 -15.93 -5.56
N PRO A 126 -7.38 -16.57 -4.52
CA PRO A 126 -7.46 -16.09 -3.15
C PRO A 126 -7.04 -14.62 -2.99
N ARG A 127 -7.77 -13.89 -2.16
CA ARG A 127 -7.43 -12.51 -1.79
C ARG A 127 -6.18 -12.49 -0.92
N VAL A 128 -5.18 -11.74 -1.33
CA VAL A 128 -3.88 -11.61 -0.64
C VAL A 128 -4.08 -11.04 0.77
N GLU A 129 -5.01 -10.10 0.92
CA GLU A 129 -5.35 -9.45 2.18
C GLU A 129 -5.87 -10.46 3.20
N ALA A 130 -6.68 -11.43 2.77
CA ALA A 130 -7.25 -12.45 3.66
C ALA A 130 -6.16 -13.40 4.20
N LEU A 131 -5.17 -13.75 3.37
CA LEU A 131 -4.05 -14.60 3.77
C LEU A 131 -3.14 -13.89 4.78
N ILE A 132 -2.78 -12.63 4.47
CA ILE A 132 -1.97 -11.79 5.35
C ILE A 132 -2.69 -11.62 6.69
N PHE A 133 -3.95 -11.18 6.67
CA PHE A 133 -4.72 -10.97 7.89
C PHE A 133 -4.88 -12.24 8.72
N GLY A 134 -5.13 -13.39 8.09
CA GLY A 134 -5.22 -14.69 8.77
C GLY A 134 -3.91 -15.10 9.45
N ALA A 135 -2.76 -14.83 8.83
CA ALA A 135 -1.46 -15.11 9.44
C ALA A 135 -1.22 -14.23 10.68
N TRP A 136 -1.43 -12.91 10.57
CA TRP A 136 -1.25 -11.98 11.68
C TRP A 136 -2.26 -12.20 12.82
N ASN A 137 -3.51 -12.51 12.51
CA ASN A 137 -4.55 -12.78 13.51
C ASN A 137 -4.31 -14.06 14.31
N SER A 138 -3.56 -15.00 13.76
CA SER A 138 -3.23 -16.23 14.46
C SER A 138 -2.16 -16.06 15.54
N LEU A 139 -1.42 -14.94 15.56
CA LEU A 139 -0.44 -14.67 16.59
C LEU A 139 -1.11 -14.53 17.96
N PRO A 140 -0.54 -15.14 19.02
CA PRO A 140 -1.00 -14.96 20.39
C PRO A 140 -0.94 -13.50 20.85
N GLU A 141 -1.79 -13.15 21.82
CA GLU A 141 -1.83 -11.81 22.42
C GLU A 141 -0.56 -11.41 23.17
N CYS A 142 0.31 -12.37 23.53
CA CYS A 142 1.62 -12.05 24.10
C CYS A 142 2.57 -11.35 23.09
N TYR A 143 2.20 -11.30 21.81
CA TYR A 143 2.88 -10.54 20.76
C TYR A 143 2.08 -9.29 20.35
N SER A 144 1.46 -8.62 21.33
CA SER A 144 0.55 -7.49 21.10
C SER A 144 1.18 -6.34 20.31
N GLU A 145 2.44 -5.98 20.56
CA GLU A 145 3.11 -4.88 19.84
C GLU A 145 3.37 -5.24 18.39
N VAL A 146 3.82 -6.47 18.16
CA VAL A 146 4.04 -7.02 16.82
C VAL A 146 2.72 -7.05 16.02
N LYS A 147 1.61 -7.45 16.66
CA LYS A 147 0.27 -7.44 16.05
C LYS A 147 -0.23 -6.02 15.80
N ASN A 148 -0.08 -5.12 16.76
CA ASN A 148 -0.54 -3.73 16.66
C ASN A 148 0.19 -3.00 15.53
N LEU A 149 1.50 -3.20 15.38
CA LEU A 149 2.26 -2.66 14.26
C LEU A 149 1.73 -3.19 12.93
N ALA A 150 1.53 -4.51 12.81
CA ALA A 150 1.03 -5.10 11.58
C ALA A 150 -0.36 -4.59 11.20
N TYR A 151 -1.29 -4.51 12.16
CA TYR A 151 -2.62 -3.97 11.93
C TYR A 151 -2.60 -2.48 11.63
N GLY A 152 -1.78 -1.70 12.35
CA GLY A 152 -1.58 -0.28 12.06
C GLY A 152 -1.19 -0.07 10.60
N VAL A 153 -0.17 -0.78 10.12
CA VAL A 153 0.29 -0.68 8.73
C VAL A 153 -0.79 -1.13 7.73
N LEU A 154 -1.51 -2.23 8.00
CA LEU A 154 -2.59 -2.70 7.14
C LEU A 154 -3.75 -1.71 7.03
N THR A 155 -4.06 -0.97 8.10
CA THR A 155 -5.17 0.00 8.11
C THR A 155 -4.90 1.26 7.30
N ILE A 156 -3.63 1.65 7.07
CA ILE A 156 -3.27 2.82 6.25
C ILE A 156 -3.91 2.75 4.85
N PHE A 157 -3.91 1.55 4.25
CA PHE A 157 -4.45 1.35 2.91
C PHE A 157 -5.98 1.29 2.91
N GLY A 158 -6.57 0.68 3.94
CA GLY A 158 -8.03 0.62 4.09
C GLY A 158 -8.65 2.01 4.26
N SER A 159 -8.06 2.86 5.11
CA SER A 159 -8.55 4.22 5.31
C SER A 159 -8.45 5.08 4.05
N THR A 160 -7.37 4.89 3.26
CA THR A 160 -7.19 5.61 2.00
C THR A 160 -8.27 5.25 0.99
N TYR A 161 -8.54 3.94 0.82
CA TYR A 161 -9.59 3.48 -0.08
C TYR A 161 -10.99 3.95 0.35
N SER A 162 -11.31 3.90 1.65
CA SER A 162 -12.58 4.40 2.16
C SER A 162 -12.72 5.92 1.99
N CYS A 163 -11.66 6.69 2.18
CA CYS A 163 -11.64 8.12 1.88
C CYS A 163 -11.89 8.37 0.39
N GLU A 164 -11.18 7.67 -0.50
CA GLU A 164 -11.37 7.81 -1.96
C GLU A 164 -12.80 7.51 -2.40
N GLN A 165 -13.43 6.45 -1.86
CA GLN A 165 -14.83 6.13 -2.14
C GLN A 165 -15.81 7.19 -1.61
N ALA A 166 -15.52 7.80 -0.46
CA ALA A 166 -16.39 8.83 0.12
C ALA A 166 -16.31 10.18 -0.62
N PHE A 167 -15.20 10.44 -1.33
CA PHE A 167 -14.96 11.68 -2.07
C PHE A 167 -15.14 11.57 -3.60
N SER A 168 -15.39 10.37 -4.13
CA SER A 168 -15.68 10.09 -5.55
C SER A 168 -17.16 10.15 -5.85
#